data_AF-A0A5N7JYY6-F1
#
_entry.id   AF-A0A5N7JYY6-F1
#
_cell.length_a   1.000
_cell.length_b   1.000
_cell.length_c   1.000
_cell.angle_alpha   90.00
_cell.angle_beta   90.00
_cell.angle_gamma   90.00
#
_symmetry.space_group_name_H-M   'P 1'
#
loop_
_entity.id
_entity.type
_entity.pdbx_description
1 polymer ?
#
loop_
_entity_poly.entity_id
_entity_poly.type
_entity_poly.pdbx_seq_one_letter_code
_entity_poly.pdbx_strand_id
1 'polypeptide(L)' 'PIIMTSLAFILGVVPLAIATGASSASQQAIGTGVIGGMITATLAVVFVPVFFVVVMKLTRKR' A
#
# COMPACT_ATOMS: atom_id res chain seq x y z
N PRO A 1 10.21 -4.31 -10.04
CA PRO A 1 10.57 -3.90 -8.64
C PRO A 1 9.37 -3.63 -7.72
N ILE A 2 8.24 -3.10 -8.21
CA ILE A 2 7.08 -2.72 -7.38
C ILE A 2 6.51 -3.91 -6.59
N ILE A 3 6.29 -5.05 -7.24
CA ILE A 3 5.77 -6.25 -6.57
C ILE A 3 6.72 -6.72 -5.47
N MET A 4 8.04 -6.72 -5.74
CA MET A 4 9.05 -7.14 -4.77
C MET A 4 9.02 -6.27 -3.51
N THR A 5 9.01 -4.94 -3.65
CA THR A 5 9.00 -4.02 -2.50
C THR A 5 7.69 -4.12 -1.73
N SER A 6 6.57 -4.31 -2.45
CA SER A 6 5.24 -4.45 -1.84
C SER A 6 5.14 -5.72 -1.01
N LEU A 7 5.60 -6.85 -1.54
CA LEU A 7 5.61 -8.13 -0.83
C LEU A 7 6.56 -8.11 0.37
N ALA A 8 7.76 -7.55 0.20
CA ALA A 8 8.72 -7.42 1.29
C ALA A 8 8.15 -6.58 2.45
N PHE A 9 7.47 -5.48 2.13
CA PHE A 9 6.80 -4.67 3.13
C PHE A 9 5.64 -5.42 3.81
N ILE A 10 4.74 -6.05 3.04
CA ILE A 10 3.60 -6.82 3.58
C ILE A 10 4.09 -7.89 4.55
N LEU A 11 5.08 -8.69 4.16
CA LEU A 11 5.63 -9.74 5.02
C LEU A 11 6.33 -9.15 6.26
N GLY A 12 6.98 -8.01 6.13
CA GLY A 12 7.62 -7.30 7.24
C GLY A 12 6.64 -6.80 8.31
N VAL A 13 5.38 -6.52 7.95
CA VAL A 13 4.35 -6.02 8.88
C VAL A 13 3.42 -7.12 9.41
N VAL A 14 3.53 -8.36 8.92
CA VAL A 14 2.78 -9.53 9.44
C VAL A 14 2.89 -9.68 10.96
N PRO A 15 4.09 -9.56 11.58
CA PRO A 15 4.21 -9.68 13.04
C PRO A 15 3.40 -8.64 13.81
N LEU A 16 3.22 -7.43 13.25
CA LEU A 16 2.37 -6.39 13.84
C LEU A 16 0.90 -6.79 13.80
N ALA A 17 0.45 -7.40 12.70
CA ALA A 17 -0.93 -7.85 12.50
C ALA A 17 -1.32 -9.02 13.42
N ILE A 18 -0.35 -9.80 13.91
CA ILE A 18 -0.56 -10.92 14.85
C ILE A 18 0.02 -10.65 16.23
N ALA A 19 0.44 -9.42 16.53
CA ALA A 19 1.10 -9.08 17.77
C ALA A 19 0.19 -9.33 18.98
N THR A 20 0.73 -9.97 20.02
CA THR A 20 0.06 -10.21 21.30
C THR A 20 0.83 -9.54 22.44
N GLY A 21 0.16 -9.24 23.55
CA GLY A 21 0.76 -8.53 24.69
C GLY A 21 0.36 -7.06 24.81
N ALA A 22 1.16 -6.26 25.53
CA ALA A 22 0.89 -4.84 25.72
C ALA A 22 0.89 -4.08 24.39
N SER A 23 -0.08 -3.18 24.19
CA SER A 23 -0.25 -2.43 22.93
C SER A 23 -0.58 -3.30 21.70
N SER A 24 -0.95 -4.56 21.87
CA SER A 24 -1.35 -5.46 20.77
C SER A 24 -2.47 -4.90 19.91
N ALA A 25 -3.51 -4.32 20.52
CA ALA A 25 -4.61 -3.70 19.77
C ALA A 25 -4.13 -2.59 18.82
N SER A 26 -3.22 -1.73 19.26
CA SER A 26 -2.64 -0.65 18.42
C SER A 26 -1.78 -1.21 17.31
N GLN A 27 -0.95 -2.22 17.61
CA GLN A 27 -0.09 -2.86 16.62
C GLN A 27 -0.89 -3.60 15.55
N GLN A 28 -1.93 -4.33 15.95
CA GLN A 28 -2.82 -5.02 15.04
C GLN A 28 -3.62 -4.04 14.17
N ALA A 29 -4.11 -2.94 14.76
CA ALA A 29 -4.84 -1.90 14.01
C ALA A 29 -3.98 -1.27 12.90
N ILE A 30 -2.72 -0.95 13.21
CA ILE A 30 -1.78 -0.44 12.20
C ILE A 30 -1.47 -1.54 11.19
N GLY A 31 -1.10 -2.75 11.65
CA GLY A 31 -0.69 -3.88 10.82
C GLY A 31 -1.76 -4.28 9.79
N THR A 32 -3.01 -4.45 10.23
CA THR A 32 -4.12 -4.76 9.31
C THR A 32 -4.41 -3.61 8.35
N GLY A 33 -4.37 -2.36 8.81
CA GLY A 33 -4.57 -1.19 7.96
C GLY A 33 -3.54 -1.10 6.84
N VAL A 34 -2.25 -1.26 7.16
CA VAL A 34 -1.18 -1.16 6.15
C VAL A 34 -1.15 -2.36 5.21
N ILE A 35 -1.44 -3.58 5.68
CA ILE A 35 -1.52 -4.76 4.81
C ILE A 35 -2.64 -4.59 3.78
N GLY A 36 -3.83 -4.20 4.22
CA GLY A 36 -4.95 -3.91 3.32
C GLY A 36 -4.61 -2.80 2.33
N GLY A 37 -4.04 -1.69 2.82
CA GLY A 37 -3.60 -0.58 1.98
C GLY A 37 -2.61 -1.00 0.90
N MET A 38 -1.63 -1.83 1.23
CA MET A 38 -0.61 -2.28 0.28
C MET A 38 -1.14 -3.26 -0.76
N ILE A 39 -2.04 -4.17 -0.38
CA ILE A 39 -2.71 -5.06 -1.34
C ILE A 39 -3.51 -4.21 -2.34
N THR A 40 -4.28 -3.24 -1.84
CA THR A 40 -5.10 -2.36 -2.67
C THR A 40 -4.23 -1.49 -3.59
N ALA A 41 -3.13 -0.92 -3.07
CA ALA A 41 -2.18 -0.12 -3.83
C ALA A 41 -1.47 -0.93 -4.93
N THR A 42 -1.13 -2.20 -4.64
CA THR A 42 -0.51 -3.09 -5.63
C THR A 42 -1.43 -3.36 -6.81
N LEU A 43 -2.73 -3.55 -6.54
CA LEU A 43 -3.75 -3.68 -7.60
C LEU A 43 -3.99 -2.36 -8.34
N ALA A 44 -4.00 -1.24 -7.61
CA ALA A 44 -4.22 0.08 -8.18
C ALA A 44 -3.08 0.56 -9.10
N VAL A 45 -1.93 -0.12 -9.11
CA VAL A 45 -0.77 0.28 -9.92
C VAL A 45 -1.08 0.36 -11.42
N VAL A 46 -2.07 -0.42 -11.89
CA VAL A 46 -2.53 -0.39 -13.29
C VAL A 46 -3.14 0.96 -13.69
N PHE A 47 -3.64 1.74 -12.72
CA PHE A 47 -4.22 3.06 -12.95
C PHE A 47 -3.16 4.17 -12.98
N VAL A 48 -1.95 3.93 -12.46
CA VAL A 48 -0.88 4.94 -12.40
C VAL A 48 -0.53 5.51 -13.78
N PRO A 49 -0.37 4.71 -14.86
CA PRO A 49 -0.14 5.25 -16.20
C PRO A 49 -1.32 6.06 -16.74
N VAL A 50 -2.55 5.63 -16.43
CA VAL A 50 -3.77 6.35 -16.85
C VAL A 50 -3.81 7.73 -16.21
N PHE A 51 -3.59 7.81 -14.89
CA PHE A 51 -3.52 9.09 -14.18
C PHE A 51 -2.39 9.98 -14.69
N PHE A 52 -1.21 9.41 -14.97
CA PHE A 52 -0.09 10.15 -15.54
C PHE A 52 -0.48 10.82 -16.88
N VAL A 53 -1.09 10.06 -17.80
CA VAL A 53 -1.52 10.58 -19.11
C VAL A 53 -2.64 11.62 -18.97
N VAL A 54 -3.61 11.39 -18.09
CA VAL A 54 -4.72 12.33 -17.85
C VAL A 54 -4.20 13.67 -17.32
N VAL A 55 -3.33 13.63 -16.30
CA VAL A 55 -2.73 14.84 -15.72
C VAL A 55 -1.86 15.56 -16.76
N MET A 56 -1.01 14.85 -17.49
CA MET A 56 -0.18 15.44 -18.55
C MET A 56 -1.03 16.10 -19.65
N LYS A 57 -2.13 15.49 -20.07
CA LYS A 57 -3.05 16.07 -21.05
C LYS A 57 -3.76 17.31 -20.53
N LEU A 58 -4.19 17.32 -19.27
CA LEU A 58 -4.82 18.48 -18.65
C LEU A 58 -3.85 19.65 -18.50
N THR A 59 -2.62 19.36 -18.08
CA THR A 59 -1.57 20.39 -17.89
C THR A 59 -1.10 20.97 -19.22
N ARG A 60 -0.88 20.15 -20.26
CA ARG A 60 -0.44 20.61 -21.59
C ARG A 60 -1.51 21.40 -22.36
N LYS A 61 -2.77 21.33 -21.94
CA LYS A 61 -3.87 22.09 -22.54
C LYS A 61 -3.99 23.52 -21.98
N ARG A 62 -3.13 23.89 -21.02
CA ARG A 62 -2.81 25.26 -20.63
C ARG A 62 -1.49 25.68 -21.27
#